data_AF-A0A060Z5J6-F1
#
_entry.id   AF-A0A060Z5J6-F1
#
_cell.length_a   1.000
_cell.length_b   1.000
_cell.length_c   1.000
_cell.angle_alpha   90.00
_cell.angle_beta   90.00
_cell.angle_gamma   90.00
#
_symmetry.space_group_name_H-M   'P 1'
#
loop_
_entity.id
_entity.type
_entity.pdbx_description
1 polymer ?
#
loop_
_entity_poly.entity_id
_entity_poly.type
_entity_poly.pdbx_seq_one_letter_code
_entity_poly.pdbx_strand_id
1 'polypeptide(L)'
;MNPNPNQSVIYFPVCGEGKFGRTCKEWCRDGYCRSMVFCQRDPYGCSCATGWRGFNCSEACPPGFYGADCRLTCECGDKGHCDRFRGCVCVGRHGARCEKEDRPPVVVSNLMDTEVNAGVQYIVVVVVVVVDDVSF
;
A
#
# COMPACT_ATOMS: atom_id res chain seq x y z
N MET A 1 -18.16 5.32 7.95
CA MET A 1 -17.90 6.09 9.19
C MET A 1 -16.91 7.18 8.81
N ASN A 2 -17.37 8.42 8.78
CA ASN A 2 -16.58 9.56 8.31
C ASN A 2 -15.61 9.96 9.43
N PRO A 3 -14.28 9.82 9.26
CA PRO A 3 -13.34 10.15 10.33
C PRO A 3 -13.41 11.64 10.65
N ASN A 4 -13.37 11.95 11.95
CA ASN A 4 -13.45 13.30 12.49
C ASN A 4 -12.31 14.18 11.93
N PRO A 5 -12.57 15.43 11.47
CA PRO A 5 -11.55 16.33 10.93
C PRO A 5 -10.45 16.74 11.93
N ASN A 6 -10.64 16.48 13.23
CA ASN A 6 -9.63 16.69 14.28
C ASN A 6 -8.84 15.43 14.67
N GLN A 7 -9.04 14.31 13.97
CA GLN A 7 -8.27 13.10 14.22
C GLN A 7 -7.05 13.10 13.31
N SER A 8 -5.88 13.35 13.89
CA SER A 8 -4.59 13.20 13.21
C SER A 8 -4.46 11.75 12.74
N VAL A 9 -4.76 11.51 11.46
CA VAL A 9 -4.51 10.23 10.82
C VAL A 9 -2.99 10.08 10.70
N ILE A 10 -2.38 9.45 11.70
CA ILE A 10 -0.95 9.13 11.67
C ILE A 10 -0.77 8.03 10.63
N TYR A 11 -0.38 8.43 9.42
CA TYR A 11 -0.03 7.49 8.36
C TYR A 11 1.28 6.79 8.74
N PHE A 12 1.19 5.54 9.19
CA PHE A 12 2.38 4.72 9.40
C PHE A 12 2.81 4.12 8.06
N PRO A 13 4.04 4.38 7.58
CA PRO A 13 4.52 3.80 6.34
C PRO A 13 4.64 2.28 6.48
N VAL A 14 4.19 1.54 5.45
CA VAL A 14 4.44 0.10 5.33
C VAL A 14 5.90 -0.08 4.95
N CYS A 15 6.74 -0.49 5.91
CA CYS A 15 8.20 -0.49 5.74
C CYS A 15 8.75 -1.61 4.84
N GLY A 16 7.91 -2.55 4.39
CA GLY A 16 8.36 -3.76 3.68
C GLY A 16 8.90 -4.82 4.65
N GLU A 17 9.44 -5.91 4.10
CA GLU A 17 9.88 -7.06 4.91
C GLU A 17 11.08 -6.72 5.80
N GLY A 18 10.98 -7.07 7.08
CA GLY A 18 12.08 -6.98 8.04
C GLY A 18 12.48 -5.56 8.47
N LYS A 19 11.85 -4.51 7.92
CA LYS A 19 12.10 -3.11 8.28
C LYS A 19 11.04 -2.58 9.23
N PHE A 20 11.42 -1.68 10.13
CA PHE A 20 10.50 -1.04 11.06
C PHE A 20 10.94 0.38 11.39
N GLY A 21 10.18 1.03 12.29
CA GLY A 21 10.45 2.39 12.75
C GLY A 21 9.69 3.45 11.97
N ARG A 22 9.69 4.69 12.46
CA ARG A 22 8.92 5.79 11.85
C ARG A 22 9.42 6.17 10.46
N THR A 23 10.66 5.79 10.15
CA THR A 23 11.32 6.11 8.87
C THR A 23 11.71 4.87 8.07
N CYS A 24 11.34 3.67 8.54
CA CYS A 24 11.67 2.40 7.88
C CYS A 24 13.18 2.18 7.65
N LYS A 25 14.03 2.77 8.49
CA LYS A 25 15.50 2.66 8.39
C LYS A 25 16.06 1.57 9.30
N GLU A 26 15.30 1.20 10.31
CA GLU A 26 15.63 0.16 11.27
C GLU A 26 15.26 -1.22 10.71
N TRP A 27 16.02 -2.24 11.12
CA TRP A 27 15.88 -3.60 10.61
C TRP A 27 15.87 -4.61 11.74
N CYS A 28 15.07 -5.66 11.57
CA CYS A 28 15.04 -6.80 12.47
C CYS A 28 16.27 -7.70 12.27
N ARG A 29 16.55 -8.57 13.25
CA ARG A 29 17.71 -9.48 13.22
C ARG A 29 17.58 -10.47 12.06
N ASP A 30 18.61 -10.59 11.24
CA ASP A 30 18.63 -11.45 10.05
C ASP A 30 17.41 -11.26 9.12
N GLY A 31 16.78 -10.07 9.16
CA GLY A 31 15.56 -9.76 8.40
C GLY A 31 14.24 -10.20 9.05
N TYR A 32 14.27 -10.83 10.23
CA TYR A 32 13.07 -11.35 10.91
C TYR A 32 12.89 -10.80 12.33
N CYS A 33 11.66 -10.39 12.63
CA CYS A 33 11.32 -9.75 13.91
C CYS A 33 10.87 -10.74 15.00
N ARG A 34 11.29 -12.01 14.89
CA ARG A 34 10.92 -13.05 15.85
C ARG A 34 11.45 -12.69 17.23
N SER A 35 10.62 -12.90 18.24
CA SER A 35 10.92 -12.63 19.63
C SER A 35 11.11 -11.15 20.01
N MET A 36 10.68 -10.22 19.15
CA MET A 36 10.76 -8.78 19.39
C MET A 36 9.39 -8.19 19.69
N VAL A 37 9.27 -7.51 20.83
CA VAL A 37 8.08 -6.74 21.23
C VAL A 37 8.32 -5.27 20.89
N PHE A 38 7.40 -4.66 20.14
CA PHE A 38 7.48 -3.26 19.75
C PHE A 38 6.49 -2.44 20.58
N CYS A 39 7.01 -1.50 21.37
CA CYS A 39 6.20 -0.59 22.16
C CYS A 39 6.20 0.81 21.56
N GLN A 40 4.99 1.33 21.36
CA GLN A 40 4.75 2.71 21.00
C GLN A 40 4.16 3.46 22.19
N ARG A 41 4.18 4.79 22.12
CA ARG A 41 3.53 5.62 23.14
C ARG A 41 2.02 5.40 23.09
N ASP A 42 1.33 5.60 24.22
CA ASP A 42 -0.14 5.65 24.24
C ASP A 42 -0.69 6.59 23.15
N PRO A 43 -1.80 6.21 22.49
CA PRO A 43 -2.71 5.10 22.81
C PRO A 43 -2.37 3.76 22.12
N TYR A 44 -1.19 3.62 21.51
CA TYR A 44 -0.86 2.45 20.68
C TYR A 44 -0.44 1.21 21.48
N GLY A 45 0.22 1.39 22.62
CA GLY A 45 0.68 0.29 23.48
C GLY A 45 1.82 -0.54 22.85
N CYS A 46 1.89 -1.82 23.24
CA CYS A 46 2.90 -2.76 22.75
C CYS A 46 2.25 -3.88 21.92
N SER A 47 2.94 -4.32 20.87
CA SER A 47 2.51 -5.41 19.99
C SER A 47 3.71 -6.13 19.38
N CYS A 48 3.48 -7.34 18.88
CA CYS A 48 4.43 -8.02 18.03
C CYS A 48 4.49 -7.39 16.64
N ALA A 49 5.62 -7.57 15.94
CA ALA A 49 5.69 -7.25 14.52
C ALA A 49 4.67 -8.07 13.72
N THR A 50 4.30 -7.56 12.54
CA THR A 50 3.47 -8.30 11.59
C THR A 50 4.02 -9.71 11.36
N GLY A 51 3.13 -10.71 11.30
CA GLY A 51 3.48 -12.11 11.10
C GLY A 51 3.84 -12.90 12.36
N TRP A 52 3.88 -12.25 13.54
CA TRP A 52 4.20 -12.86 14.82
C TRP A 52 3.14 -12.60 15.89
N ARG A 53 3.01 -13.54 16.84
CA ARG A 53 2.10 -13.46 18.00
C ARG A 53 2.69 -14.14 19.24
N GLY A 54 1.91 -14.10 20.30
CA GLY A 54 2.24 -14.67 21.61
C GLY A 54 2.92 -13.64 22.50
N PHE A 55 2.95 -13.92 23.82
CA PHE A 55 3.48 -12.98 24.82
C PHE A 55 4.90 -12.48 24.51
N ASN A 56 5.72 -13.34 23.91
CA ASN A 56 7.10 -13.03 23.55
C ASN A 56 7.31 -12.95 22.03
N CYS A 57 6.28 -12.88 21.19
CA CYS A 57 6.42 -12.80 19.72
C CYS A 57 7.23 -13.93 19.06
N SER A 58 7.28 -15.12 19.67
CA SER A 58 8.06 -16.25 19.16
C SER A 58 7.27 -17.17 18.21
N GLU A 59 5.95 -17.01 18.17
CA GLU A 59 5.02 -17.82 17.37
C GLU A 59 4.66 -17.11 16.08
N ALA A 60 4.70 -17.83 14.96
CA ALA A 60 4.19 -17.34 13.69
C ALA A 60 2.66 -17.22 13.69
N CYS A 61 2.12 -16.36 12.83
CA CYS A 61 0.68 -16.34 12.59
C CYS A 61 0.17 -17.68 12.06
N PRO A 62 -1.00 -18.15 12.53
CA PRO A 62 -1.69 -19.25 11.90
C PRO A 62 -2.12 -18.90 10.46
N PRO A 63 -2.32 -19.88 9.58
CA PRO A 63 -2.80 -19.65 8.22
C PRO A 63 -4.10 -18.83 8.21
N GLY A 64 -4.20 -17.87 7.29
CA GLY A 64 -5.36 -16.99 7.17
C GLY A 64 -5.31 -15.72 8.03
N PHE A 65 -4.29 -15.55 8.88
CA PHE A 65 -4.12 -14.36 9.73
C PHE A 65 -2.82 -13.62 9.42
N TYR A 66 -2.84 -12.30 9.60
CA TYR A 66 -1.71 -11.41 9.36
C TYR A 66 -1.76 -10.18 10.28
N GLY A 67 -0.77 -9.30 10.14
CA GLY A 67 -0.69 -8.06 10.90
C GLY A 67 -0.10 -8.24 12.29
N ALA A 68 -0.05 -7.14 13.05
CA ALA A 68 0.47 -7.13 14.42
C ALA A 68 -0.36 -8.06 15.32
N ASP A 69 0.32 -8.90 16.08
CA ASP A 69 -0.28 -9.94 16.93
C ASP A 69 -1.22 -10.91 16.18
N CYS A 70 -1.14 -10.96 14.84
CA CYS A 70 -2.01 -11.74 13.97
C CYS A 70 -3.51 -11.40 14.14
N ARG A 71 -3.83 -10.14 14.43
CA ARG A 71 -5.22 -9.70 14.72
C ARG A 71 -6.05 -9.41 13.47
N LEU A 72 -5.47 -9.47 12.28
CA LEU A 72 -6.17 -9.25 11.02
C LEU A 72 -6.37 -10.58 10.29
N THR A 73 -7.52 -10.72 9.65
CA THR A 73 -7.88 -11.91 8.87
C THR A 73 -7.74 -11.61 7.39
N CYS A 74 -7.16 -12.53 6.62
CA CYS A 74 -7.05 -12.40 5.18
C CYS A 74 -8.41 -12.65 4.50
N GLU A 75 -8.81 -11.73 3.62
CA GLU A 75 -10.06 -11.81 2.86
C GLU A 75 -9.82 -11.71 1.34
N CYS A 76 -8.80 -12.44 0.85
CA CYS A 76 -8.29 -12.31 -0.52
C CYS A 76 -9.15 -13.00 -1.60
N GLY A 77 -10.09 -13.87 -1.18
CA GLY A 77 -10.80 -14.79 -2.09
C GLY A 77 -9.85 -15.70 -2.87
N ASP A 78 -10.25 -16.14 -4.06
CA ASP A 78 -9.42 -16.98 -4.95
C ASP A 78 -8.42 -16.18 -5.79
N LYS A 79 -8.32 -14.85 -5.57
CA LYS A 79 -7.58 -13.91 -6.43
C LYS A 79 -6.24 -13.47 -5.83
N GLY A 80 -5.79 -14.14 -4.78
CA GLY A 80 -4.53 -13.88 -4.11
C GLY A 80 -4.24 -14.92 -3.03
N HIS A 81 -3.05 -14.85 -2.46
CA HIS A 81 -2.64 -15.68 -1.32
C HIS A 81 -2.48 -14.84 -0.05
N CYS A 82 -2.73 -15.46 1.10
CA CYS A 82 -2.55 -14.83 2.41
C CYS A 82 -1.11 -15.00 2.89
N ASP A 83 -0.35 -13.92 2.85
CA ASP A 83 0.96 -13.83 3.48
C ASP A 83 0.84 -13.26 4.90
N ARG A 84 1.45 -13.93 5.88
CA ARG A 84 1.37 -13.51 7.29
C ARG A 84 1.97 -12.13 7.57
N PHE A 85 2.88 -11.64 6.73
CA PHE A 85 3.54 -10.35 6.92
C PHE A 85 2.80 -9.23 6.18
N ARG A 86 2.33 -9.50 4.96
CA ARG A 86 1.77 -8.52 4.02
C ARG A 86 0.24 -8.52 3.94
N GLY A 87 -0.42 -9.58 4.39
CA GLY A 87 -1.84 -9.82 4.13
C GLY A 87 -2.06 -10.39 2.73
N CYS A 88 -2.98 -9.82 1.96
CA CYS A 88 -3.28 -10.33 0.62
C CYS A 88 -2.21 -9.94 -0.41
N VAL A 89 -1.56 -10.95 -0.99
CA VAL A 89 -0.69 -10.81 -2.17
C VAL A 89 -1.51 -11.18 -3.39
N CYS A 90 -1.87 -10.16 -4.17
CA CYS A 90 -2.79 -10.28 -5.31
C CYS A 90 -2.09 -10.67 -6.60
N VAL A 91 -2.81 -11.36 -7.50
CA VAL A 91 -2.31 -11.75 -8.83
C VAL A 91 -3.07 -10.98 -9.91
N GLY A 92 -2.41 -10.02 -10.58
CA GLY A 92 -3.02 -9.18 -11.64
C GLY A 92 -4.13 -8.24 -11.14
N ARG A 93 -4.09 -7.92 -9.85
CA ARG A 93 -5.11 -7.15 -9.13
C ARG A 93 -4.44 -6.36 -8.01
N HIS A 94 -5.19 -5.41 -7.45
CA HIS A 94 -4.76 -4.59 -6.33
C HIS A 94 -5.91 -4.30 -5.36
N GLY A 95 -5.57 -3.73 -4.20
CA GLY A 95 -6.49 -3.51 -3.08
C GLY A 95 -6.17 -4.40 -1.90
N ALA A 96 -6.79 -4.12 -0.74
CA ALA A 96 -6.51 -4.86 0.50
C ALA A 96 -7.02 -6.32 0.44
N ARG A 97 -7.95 -6.60 -0.47
CA ARG A 97 -8.64 -7.88 -0.67
C ARG A 97 -8.60 -8.34 -2.13
N CYS A 98 -7.71 -7.77 -2.94
CA CYS A 98 -7.61 -8.04 -4.37
C CYS A 98 -8.91 -7.72 -5.14
N GLU A 99 -9.66 -6.73 -4.69
CA GLU A 99 -10.97 -6.39 -5.23
C GLU A 99 -10.89 -5.66 -6.58
N LYS A 100 -9.80 -4.92 -6.86
CA LYS A 100 -9.64 -4.11 -8.08
C LYS A 100 -8.79 -4.81 -9.13
N GLU A 101 -9.19 -4.73 -10.40
CA GLU A 101 -8.40 -5.26 -11.53
C GLU A 101 -7.37 -4.24 -11.99
N ASP A 102 -6.15 -4.71 -12.25
CA ASP A 102 -5.13 -3.91 -12.91
C ASP A 102 -5.50 -3.78 -14.39
N ARG A 103 -6.33 -2.79 -14.72
CA ARG A 103 -6.59 -2.45 -16.12
C ARG A 103 -5.35 -1.69 -16.63
N PRO A 104 -4.75 -2.10 -17.76
CA PRO A 104 -3.66 -1.32 -18.35
C PRO A 104 -4.15 0.11 -18.59
N PRO A 105 -3.28 1.12 -18.39
CA PRO A 105 -3.66 2.49 -18.72
C PRO A 105 -4.07 2.54 -20.19
N VAL A 106 -5.25 3.09 -20.46
CA VAL A 106 -5.66 3.36 -21.83
C VAL A 106 -4.78 4.51 -22.32
N VAL A 107 -3.84 4.21 -23.20
CA VAL A 107 -3.00 5.24 -23.84
C VAL A 107 -3.90 6.03 -24.79
N VAL A 108 -4.44 7.14 -24.29
CA VAL A 108 -5.32 8.06 -25.04
C VAL A 108 -4.54 9.05 -25.92
N SER A 109 -3.20 9.06 -25.80
CA SER A 109 -2.32 9.87 -26.64
C SER A 109 -0.95 9.20 -26.80
N ASN A 110 -0.57 8.95 -28.05
CA ASN A 110 0.82 8.66 -28.41
C ASN A 110 1.46 10.00 -28.80
N LEU A 111 2.19 10.65 -27.90
CA LEU A 111 3.14 11.68 -28.29
C LEU A 111 4.39 10.96 -28.79
N MET A 112 4.47 10.72 -30.09
CA MET A 112 5.76 10.52 -30.75
C MET A 112 6.44 11.88 -30.78
N ASP A 113 7.21 12.21 -29.74
CA ASP A 113 8.07 13.39 -29.75
C ASP A 113 9.26 13.10 -30.68
N THR A 114 9.05 13.13 -32.00
CA THR A 114 10.11 13.46 -32.95
C THR A 114 10.33 14.97 -32.95
N GLU A 115 10.75 15.52 -31.82
CA GLU A 115 11.37 16.84 -31.75
C GLU A 115 12.86 16.67 -31.42
N VAL A 116 13.61 16.13 -32.38
CA VAL A 116 15.05 16.40 -32.48
C VAL A 116 15.22 17.58 -33.43
N ASN A 117 15.19 18.79 -32.87
CA ASN A 117 15.77 20.03 -33.38
C ASN A 117 15.82 20.25 -34.90
N ALA A 118 14.80 20.93 -35.44
CA ALA A 118 14.95 21.71 -36.68
C ALA A 118 14.04 22.94 -36.64
N GLY A 119 14.47 23.99 -35.92
CA GLY A 119 14.20 25.43 -36.12
C GLY A 119 12.94 25.94 -36.83
N VAL A 120 11.78 25.28 -36.73
CA VAL A 120 10.52 25.73 -37.31
C VAL A 120 9.50 25.83 -36.19
N GLN A 121 9.07 27.05 -35.90
CA GLN A 121 8.06 27.34 -34.88
C GLN A 121 6.68 26.94 -35.43
N TYR A 122 6.17 25.76 -35.05
CA TYR A 122 4.79 25.39 -35.35
C TYR A 122 3.85 26.20 -34.44
N ILE A 123 2.96 26.99 -35.04
CA ILE A 123 1.86 27.61 -34.30
C ILE A 123 0.88 26.48 -33.94
N VAL A 124 0.97 25.97 -32.72
CA VAL A 124 -0.02 25.03 -32.18
C VAL A 124 -1.30 25.83 -31.92
N VAL A 125 -2.26 25.74 -32.85
CA VAL A 125 -3.59 26.30 -32.65
C VAL A 125 -4.33 25.38 -31.69
N VAL A 126 -4.23 25.67 -30.39
CA VAL A 126 -5.04 25.00 -29.38
C VAL A 126 -6.48 25.47 -29.56
N VAL A 127 -7.31 24.68 -30.24
CA VAL A 127 -8.75 24.89 -30.27
C VAL A 127 -9.30 24.44 -28.92
N VAL A 128 -9.41 25.38 -27.98
CA VAL A 128 -10.13 25.16 -26.73
C VAL A 128 -11.62 25.08 -27.08
N VAL A 129 -12.15 23.86 -27.17
CA VAL A 129 -13.60 23.66 -27.22
C VAL A 129 -14.10 23.85 -25.79
N VAL A 130 -14.68 25.01 -25.52
CA VAL A 130 -15.45 25.23 -24.29
C VAL A 130 -16.73 24.42 -24.47
N VAL A 131 -16.84 23.29 -23.77
CA VAL A 131 -18.13 22.59 -23.64
C VAL A 131 -18.83 23.19 -22.43
N ASP A 132 -19.73 24.13 -22.70
CA ASP A 132 -20.66 24.65 -21.70
C ASP A 132 -21.60 23.51 -21.28
N ASP A 133 -21.62 23.21 -19.98
CA ASP A 133 -22.60 22.40 -19.24
C ASP A 133 -22.99 21.02 -19.79
N VAL A 134 -22.46 19.96 -19.15
CA VAL A 134 -23.24 18.73 -18.96
C VAL A 134 -23.19 18.32 -17.49
N SER A 135 -24.22 18.78 -16.77
CA SER A 135 -24.73 18.10 -15.57
C SER A 135 -25.64 16.96 -16.03
N PHE A 136 -25.36 15.73 -15.60
CA PHE A 136 -26.30 14.74 -15.02
C PHE A 136 -25.55 13.47 -14.61
#